data_AF-A0A1F8RI69-F1
#
_entry.id   AF-A0A1F8RI69-F1
#
_cell.length_a   1.000
_cell.length_b   1.000
_cell.length_c   1.000
_cell.angle_alpha   90.00
_cell.angle_beta   90.00
_cell.angle_gamma   90.00
#
_symmetry.space_group_name_H-M   'P 1'
#
loop_
_entity.id
_entity.type
_entity.pdbx_description
1 polymer ?
#
loop_
_entity_poly.entity_id
_entity_poly.type
_entity_poly.pdbx_seq_one_letter_code
_entity_poly.pdbx_strand_id
1 'polypeptide(L)'
;MKVTALIWFGSRAAGRGDGWSDYDFIVVSPEFEDMRFLTRASKLESLREPRVAYDFLCYTPDEFEKMTKRITIVREAVESGIRLI
;
A
#
# COMPACT_ATOMS: atom_id res chain seq x y z
N MET A 1 2.31 -14.14 -5.31
CA MET A 1 2.26 -13.55 -3.97
C MET A 1 0.82 -13.59 -3.46
N LYS A 2 0.61 -14.10 -2.24
CA LYS A 2 -0.69 -14.13 -1.54
C LYS A 2 -0.94 -12.79 -0.85
N VAL A 3 -1.85 -12.00 -1.42
CA VAL A 3 -2.29 -10.73 -0.81
C VAL A 3 -3.46 -10.99 0.12
N THR A 4 -3.39 -10.52 1.36
CA THR A 4 -4.45 -10.65 2.37
C THR A 4 -5.22 -9.35 2.62
N ALA A 5 -4.65 -8.21 2.22
CA ALA A 5 -5.38 -6.96 2.10
C ALA A 5 -4.72 -6.09 1.02
N LEU A 6 -5.55 -5.39 0.26
CA LEU A 6 -5.11 -4.38 -0.69
C LEU A 6 -5.99 -3.14 -0.53
N ILE A 7 -5.36 -2.00 -0.23
CA ILE A 7 -6.07 -0.74 -0.01
C ILE A 7 -5.46 0.30 -0.94
N TRP A 8 -6.32 0.91 -1.75
CA TRP A 8 -5.97 2.08 -2.54
C TRP A 8 -6.31 3.34 -1.73
N PHE A 9 -5.33 4.22 -1.53
CA PHE A 9 -5.50 5.42 -0.71
C PHE A 9 -4.86 6.64 -1.38
N GLY A 10 -4.75 7.73 -0.64
CA GLY A 10 -4.09 8.95 -1.12
C GLY A 10 -4.97 9.82 -2.03
N SER A 11 -4.32 10.76 -2.70
CA SER A 11 -5.01 11.84 -3.44
C SER A 11 -5.86 11.30 -4.59
N ARG A 12 -5.35 10.30 -5.33
CA ARG A 12 -6.06 9.68 -6.45
C ARG A 12 -7.28 8.89 -6.00
N ALA A 13 -7.17 8.10 -4.93
CA ALA A 13 -8.31 7.36 -4.38
C ALA A 13 -9.42 8.32 -3.88
N ALA A 14 -9.02 9.49 -3.38
CA ALA A 14 -9.94 10.52 -2.90
C ALA A 14 -10.46 11.48 -4.00
N GLY A 15 -10.14 11.24 -5.28
CA GLY A 15 -10.56 12.10 -6.40
C GLY A 15 -9.92 13.49 -6.44
N ARG A 16 -8.82 13.69 -5.71
CA ARG A 16 -8.07 14.96 -5.62
C ARG A 16 -6.70 14.92 -6.30
N GLY A 17 -6.31 13.78 -6.87
CA GLY A 17 -5.04 13.62 -7.57
C GLY A 17 -5.02 14.32 -8.92
N ASP A 18 -3.83 14.70 -9.36
CA ASP A 18 -3.56 15.34 -10.66
C ASP A 18 -2.66 14.46 -11.55
N GLY A 19 -2.14 15.05 -12.64
CA GLY A 19 -1.25 14.36 -13.58
C GLY A 19 0.12 13.96 -13.00
N TRP A 20 0.53 14.57 -11.89
CA TRP A 20 1.84 14.36 -11.24
C TRP A 20 1.75 13.50 -9.99
N SER A 21 0.55 13.33 -9.46
CA SER A 21 0.27 12.48 -8.31
C SER A 21 0.62 11.02 -8.61
N ASP A 22 1.22 10.33 -7.66
CA ASP A 22 1.39 8.89 -7.67
C ASP A 22 0.10 8.14 -7.31
N TYR A 23 0.15 6.82 -7.44
CA TYR A 23 -0.88 5.91 -6.95
C TYR A 23 -0.38 5.21 -5.68
N ASP A 24 -1.04 5.50 -4.56
CA ASP A 24 -0.67 4.97 -3.26
C ASP A 24 -1.44 3.68 -2.92
N PHE A 25 -0.70 2.62 -2.58
CA PHE A 25 -1.30 1.35 -2.19
C PHE A 25 -0.68 0.81 -0.91
N ILE A 26 -1.53 0.29 -0.04
CA ILE A 26 -1.12 -0.61 1.04
C ILE A 26 -1.32 -2.03 0.58
N VAL A 27 -0.25 -2.81 0.62
CA VAL A 27 -0.26 -4.24 0.27
C VAL A 27 0.11 -5.04 1.50
N VAL A 28 -0.78 -5.93 1.93
CA VAL A 28 -0.55 -6.80 3.08
C VAL A 28 -0.37 -8.24 2.60
N SER A 29 0.75 -8.85 2.99
CA SER A 29 1.08 -10.22 2.59
C SER A 29 1.96 -10.89 3.66
N PRO A 30 1.70 -12.14 4.05
CA PRO A 30 2.61 -12.91 4.91
C PRO A 30 3.95 -13.21 4.22
N GLU A 31 4.04 -13.12 2.89
CA GLU A 31 5.30 -13.33 2.15
C GLU A 31 6.32 -12.19 2.33
N PHE A 32 5.96 -11.12 3.04
CA PHE A 32 6.87 -10.04 3.41
C PHE A 32 7.62 -10.29 4.72
N GLU A 33 7.34 -11.40 5.40
CA GLU A 33 8.10 -11.85 6.57
C GLU A 33 9.58 -12.02 6.22
N ASP A 34 10.46 -11.73 7.18
CA ASP A 34 11.93 -11.75 7.01
C ASP A 34 12.52 -10.82 5.93
N MET A 35 11.69 -10.03 5.24
CA MET A 35 12.14 -9.03 4.27
C MET A 35 12.34 -7.66 4.91
N ARG A 36 13.39 -6.95 4.51
CA ARG A 36 13.56 -5.52 4.84
C ARG A 36 12.45 -4.70 4.19
N PHE A 37 11.78 -3.85 4.97
CA PHE A 37 10.65 -3.03 4.50
C PHE A 37 10.87 -2.38 3.14
N LEU A 38 11.99 -1.65 2.98
CA LEU A 38 12.33 -0.91 1.74
C LEU A 38 12.51 -1.81 0.50
N THR A 39 12.73 -3.10 0.68
CA THR A 39 12.92 -4.04 -0.44
C THR A 39 11.63 -4.73 -0.87
N ARG A 40 10.56 -4.67 -0.07
CA ARG A 40 9.33 -5.43 -0.31
C ARG A 40 8.59 -4.97 -1.57
N ALA A 41 8.58 -3.66 -1.83
CA ALA A 41 7.97 -3.10 -3.03
C ALA A 41 8.59 -3.64 -4.34
N SER A 42 9.84 -4.12 -4.31
CA SER A 42 10.48 -4.73 -5.49
C SER A 42 9.76 -6.00 -5.99
N LYS A 43 8.98 -6.66 -5.13
CA LYS A 43 8.13 -7.81 -5.51
C LYS A 43 6.96 -7.40 -6.41
N LEU A 44 6.65 -6.12 -6.51
CA LEU A 44 5.52 -5.57 -7.25
C LEU A 44 5.95 -4.90 -8.57
N GLU A 45 7.24 -4.94 -8.92
CA GLU A 45 7.76 -4.29 -10.13
C GLU A 45 7.06 -4.75 -11.40
N SER A 46 6.69 -6.04 -11.49
CA SER A 46 5.97 -6.57 -12.66
C SER A 46 4.55 -6.03 -12.83
N LEU A 47 4.00 -5.33 -11.83
CA LEU A 47 2.68 -4.73 -11.85
C LEU A 47 2.73 -3.23 -12.19
N ARG A 48 3.93 -2.64 -12.27
CA ARG A 48 4.09 -1.22 -12.56
C ARG A 48 3.92 -0.97 -14.06
N GLU A 49 3.07 -0.01 -14.38
CA GLU A 49 2.97 0.51 -15.73
C GLU A 49 4.09 1.55 -16.01
N PRO A 50 4.69 1.57 -17.22
CA PRO A 50 5.67 2.58 -17.58
C PRO A 50 5.11 3.99 -17.43
N ARG A 51 5.92 4.91 -16.88
CA ARG A 51 5.58 6.33 -16.67
C ARG A 51 4.47 6.59 -15.65
N VAL A 52 4.09 5.60 -14.86
CA VAL A 52 3.19 5.78 -13.71
C VAL A 52 4.00 5.66 -12.42
N ALA A 53 3.87 6.67 -11.56
CA ALA A 53 4.44 6.62 -10.21
C ALA A 53 3.50 5.85 -9.28
N TYR A 54 4.07 4.91 -8.54
CA TYR A 54 3.38 4.14 -7.51
C TYR A 54 4.21 4.20 -6.24
N ASP A 55 3.53 4.42 -5.11
CA ASP A 55 4.06 4.18 -3.78
C ASP A 55 3.36 2.97 -3.15
N PHE A 56 4.16 1.98 -2.76
CA PHE A 56 3.66 0.72 -2.22
C PHE A 56 4.15 0.54 -0.78
N LEU A 57 3.24 0.73 0.18
CA LEU A 57 3.49 0.42 1.57
C LEU A 57 3.21 -1.07 1.82
N CYS A 58 4.27 -1.86 1.95
CA CYS A 58 4.20 -3.32 2.02
C CYS A 58 4.39 -3.83 3.45
N TYR A 59 3.35 -4.41 4.05
CA TYR A 59 3.34 -4.87 5.45
C TYR A 59 3.05 -6.36 5.60
N THR A 60 3.63 -6.98 6.61
CA THR A 60 3.11 -8.26 7.11
C THR A 60 1.75 -8.04 7.80
N PRO A 61 0.89 -9.07 7.93
CA PRO A 61 -0.38 -8.93 8.65
C PRO A 61 -0.22 -8.35 10.07
N ASP A 62 0.80 -8.79 10.79
CA ASP A 62 1.10 -8.32 12.15
C ASP A 62 1.53 -6.86 12.20
N GLU A 63 2.38 -6.43 11.26
CA GLU A 63 2.78 -5.02 11.16
C GLU A 63 1.60 -4.14 10.81
N PHE A 64 0.77 -4.57 9.85
CA PHE A 64 -0.41 -3.84 9.43
C PHE A 64 -1.37 -3.62 10.61
N GLU A 65 -1.68 -4.68 11.37
CA GLU A 65 -2.55 -4.59 12.55
C GLU A 65 -1.97 -3.64 13.63
N LYS A 66 -0.64 -3.61 13.79
CA LYS A 66 0.01 -2.67 14.71
C LYS A 66 -0.10 -1.22 14.23
N MET A 67 0.01 -0.98 12.92
CA MET A 67 -0.03 0.36 12.34
C MET A 67 -1.44 0.97 12.35
N THR A 68 -2.49 0.16 12.16
CA THR A 68 -3.89 0.63 12.24
C THR A 68 -4.27 1.14 13.63
N LYS A 69 -3.61 0.67 14.68
CA LYS A 69 -3.83 1.09 16.08
C LYS A 69 -3.06 2.37 16.46
N ARG A 70 -2.30 2.96 15.54
CA ARG A 70 -1.48 4.16 15.76
C ARG A 70 -1.96 5.31 14.88
N ILE A 71 -1.54 6.53 15.21
CA ILE A 71 -1.74 7.69 14.33
C ILE A 71 -0.73 7.57 13.18
N THR A 72 -1.15 6.93 12.10
CA THR A 72 -0.32 6.66 10.92
C THR A 72 -1.14 6.81 9.64
N ILE A 73 -0.45 6.95 8.50
CA ILE A 73 -1.08 6.92 7.18
C ILE A 73 -1.83 5.60 6.94
N VAL A 74 -1.41 4.50 7.56
CA VAL A 74 -2.08 3.19 7.47
C VAL A 74 -3.46 3.26 8.11
N ARG A 75 -3.59 3.94 9.25
CA ARG A 75 -4.90 4.13 9.90
C ARG A 75 -5.82 4.98 9.03
N GLU A 76 -5.32 6.09 8.49
CA GLU A 76 -6.10 6.94 7.57
C GLU A 76 -6.55 6.17 6.31
N ALA A 77 -5.66 5.37 5.73
CA ALA A 77 -5.96 4.53 4.57
C ALA A 77 -7.04 3.49 4.87
N VAL A 78 -7.07 2.91 6.08
CA VAL A 78 -8.15 2.00 6.49
C VAL A 78 -9.48 2.72 6.69
N GLU A 79 -9.45 3.94 7.21
CA GLU A 79 -10.66 4.72 7.49
C GLU A 79 -11.27 5.37 6.24
N SER A 80 -10.45 5.78 5.27
CA SER A 80 -10.89 6.59 4.11
C SER A 80 -10.52 6.01 2.75
N GLY A 81 -9.61 5.03 2.69
CA GLY A 81 -9.20 4.39 1.46
C GLY A 81 -10.23 3.40 0.92
N ILE A 82 -10.00 2.94 -0.31
CA ILE A 82 -10.83 1.97 -1.00
C ILE A 82 -10.20 0.60 -0.82
N ARG A 83 -10.90 -0.28 -0.09
CA ARG A 83 -10.48 -1.67 0.09
C ARG A 83 -10.83 -2.49 -1.15
N LEU A 84 -9.81 -3.09 -1.77
CA LEU A 84 -9.93 -3.91 -2.99
C LEU A 84 -9.90 -5.41 -2.69
N ILE A 85 -9.26 -5.81 -1.58
CA ILE A 85 -9.19 -7.18 -1.04
C ILE A 85 -9.30 -7.11 0.49
#